data_AF-A0A260RLA2-F1
#
_entry.id   AF-A0A260RLA2-F1
#
_cell.length_a   1.000
_cell.length_b   1.000
_cell.length_c   1.000
_cell.angle_alpha   90.00
_cell.angle_beta   90.00
_cell.angle_gamma   90.00
#
_symmetry.space_group_name_H-M   'P 1'
#
loop_
_entity.id
_entity.type
_entity.pdbx_description
1 polymer ?
#
loop_
_entity_poly.entity_id
_entity_poly.type
_entity_poly.pdbx_seq_one_letter_code
_entity_poly.pdbx_strand_id
1 'polypeptide(L)' 'MKEACERYGLRRSMGETGICWNNAGAESLWSTFEHEYYYRHTFAYRTELIAAVDNWMNFYNTRRRHSTIGMLSPHSYG' A
#
# COMPACT_ATOMS: atom_id res chain seq x y z
N MET A 1 -5.41 -20.49 -2.84
CA MET A 1 -5.95 -19.13 -3.11
C MET A 1 -7.33 -19.13 -3.78
N LYS A 2 -7.58 -19.99 -4.80
CA LYS A 2 -8.90 -20.09 -5.47
C LYS A 2 -10.03 -20.48 -4.51
N GLU A 3 -9.82 -21.56 -3.76
CA GLU A 3 -10.80 -22.08 -2.79
C GLU A 3 -11.13 -21.12 -1.64
N ALA A 4 -10.17 -20.29 -1.22
CA ALA A 4 -10.39 -19.30 -0.17
C ALA A 4 -11.33 -18.18 -0.66
N CYS A 5 -11.14 -17.69 -1.89
CA CYS A 5 -12.01 -16.64 -2.42
C CYS A 5 -13.44 -17.15 -2.71
N GLU A 6 -13.59 -18.37 -3.20
CA GLU A 6 -14.91 -18.99 -3.42
C GLU A 6 -15.65 -19.17 -2.08
N ARG A 7 -14.95 -19.58 -1.03
CA ARG A 7 -15.53 -19.74 0.32
C ARG A 7 -16.04 -18.43 0.92
N TYR A 8 -15.39 -17.30 0.65
CA TYR A 8 -15.77 -16.00 1.19
C TYR A 8 -16.59 -15.13 0.21
N GLY A 9 -17.05 -15.68 -0.92
CA GLY A 9 -17.78 -14.92 -1.94
C GLY A 9 -16.98 -13.77 -2.54
N LEU A 10 -15.65 -13.82 -2.45
CA LEU A 10 -14.76 -12.78 -2.93
C LEU A 10 -14.61 -12.92 -4.45
N ARG A 11 -15.13 -11.95 -5.20
CA ARG A 11 -14.93 -11.89 -6.65
C ARG A 11 -13.45 -11.60 -6.93
N ARG A 12 -12.72 -12.62 -7.35
CA ARG A 12 -11.35 -12.48 -7.82
C ARG A 12 -11.36 -11.72 -9.15
N SER A 13 -10.88 -10.49 -9.18
CA SER A 13 -10.35 -9.92 -10.43
C SER A 13 -8.94 -10.47 -10.63
N MET A 14 -8.84 -11.73 -11.05
CA MET A 14 -7.63 -12.15 -11.74
C MET A 14 -7.69 -11.45 -13.08
N GLY A 15 -7.01 -10.31 -13.19
CA GLY A 15 -6.96 -9.56 -14.44
C GLY A 15 -6.60 -10.49 -15.58
N GLU A 16 -7.31 -10.35 -16.71
CA GLU A 16 -6.66 -10.62 -17.98
C GLU A 16 -5.31 -9.89 -17.99
N THR A 17 -4.29 -10.54 -18.54
CA THR A 17 -2.97 -9.95 -18.77
C THR A 17 -3.14 -8.55 -19.36
N GLY A 18 -2.87 -7.50 -18.58
CA GLY A 18 -2.88 -6.11 -19.08
C GLY A 18 -3.68 -5.05 -18.30
N ILE A 19 -4.28 -5.35 -17.13
CA ILE A 19 -4.92 -4.29 -16.32
C ILE A 19 -3.89 -3.64 -15.37
N CYS A 20 -2.98 -2.83 -15.95
CA CYS A 20 -2.02 -2.00 -15.21
C CYS A 20 -2.69 -1.06 -14.18
N TRP A 21 -3.98 -0.76 -14.35
CA TRP A 21 -4.75 0.12 -13.48
C TRP A 21 -4.98 -0.43 -12.05
N ASN A 22 -5.05 -1.75 -11.87
CA ASN A 22 -5.23 -2.34 -10.53
C ASN A 22 -3.94 -2.32 -9.70
N ASN A 23 -2.79 -2.37 -10.36
CA ASN A 23 -1.49 -2.30 -9.70
C ASN A 23 -0.99 -0.85 -9.55
N ALA A 24 -1.48 0.09 -10.38
CA ALA A 24 -1.06 1.49 -10.35
C ALA A 24 -1.17 2.14 -8.95
N GLY A 25 -2.21 1.80 -8.17
CA GLY A 25 -2.34 2.26 -6.79
C GLY A 25 -1.26 1.70 -5.86
N ALA A 26 -0.95 0.41 -6.00
CA ALA A 26 0.13 -0.23 -5.25
C ALA A 26 1.50 0.30 -5.67
N GLU A 27 1.75 0.47 -6.97
CA GLU A 27 2.98 1.04 -7.52
C GLU A 27 3.21 2.47 -7.03
N SER A 28 2.17 3.30 -7.05
CA SER A 28 2.26 4.67 -6.53
C SER A 28 2.57 4.68 -5.03
N LEU A 29 1.92 3.80 -4.24
CA LEU A 29 2.20 3.67 -2.81
C LEU A 29 3.65 3.24 -2.56
N TRP A 30 4.14 2.20 -3.23
CA TRP A 30 5.50 1.70 -3.01
C TRP A 30 6.56 2.69 -3.50
N SER A 31 6.36 3.33 -4.65
CA SER A 31 7.25 4.40 -5.13
C SER A 31 7.34 5.55 -4.13
N THR A 32 6.23 5.90 -3.49
CA THR A 32 6.17 6.91 -2.44
C THR A 32 6.95 6.47 -1.19
N PHE A 33 6.75 5.23 -0.73
CA PHE A 33 7.52 4.68 0.40
C PHE A 33 9.02 4.67 0.12
N GLU A 34 9.41 4.26 -1.08
CA GLU A 34 10.83 4.14 -1.43
C GLU A 34 11.52 5.51 -1.42
N HIS A 35 10.89 6.52 -2.03
CA HIS A 35 11.43 7.88 -2.11
C HIS A 35 11.40 8.64 -0.77
N GLU A 36 10.30 8.54 -0.03
CA GLU A 36 10.12 9.32 1.20
C GLU A 36 10.81 8.67 2.41
N TYR A 37 10.92 7.35 2.44
CA TYR A 37 11.38 6.61 3.61
C TYR A 37 12.55 5.69 3.30
N TYR A 38 12.39 4.68 2.42
CA TYR A 38 13.38 3.61 2.25
C TYR A 38 14.79 4.13 1.93
N TYR A 39 14.95 5.00 0.92
CA TYR A 39 16.26 5.50 0.53
C TYR A 39 16.91 6.46 1.54
N ARG A 40 16.14 6.92 2.53
CA ARG A 40 16.63 7.81 3.60
C ARG A 40 17.03 7.06 4.87
N HIS A 41 16.87 5.72 4.89
CA HIS A 41 17.13 4.89 6.05
C HIS A 41 18.03 3.71 5.67
N THR A 42 18.86 3.29 6.63
CA THR A 42 19.65 2.07 6.52
C THR A 42 19.12 1.07 7.52
N PHE A 43 18.93 -0.19 7.10
CA PHE A 43 18.43 -1.27 7.95
C PHE A 43 19.54 -2.30 8.12
N ALA A 44 19.91 -2.62 9.36
CA ALA A 44 20.90 -3.65 9.66
C ALA A 44 20.24 -5.04 9.64
N TYR A 45 18.98 -5.12 10.04
CA TYR A 45 18.23 -6.37 10.14
C TYR A 45 16.89 -6.30 9.41
N ARG A 46 16.46 -7.46 8.90
CA ARG A 46 15.14 -7.61 8.26
C ARG A 46 13.99 -7.19 9.18
N THR A 47 14.11 -7.42 10.48
CA THR A 47 13.10 -7.02 11.47
C THR A 47 12.92 -5.51 11.54
N GLU A 48 13.98 -4.73 11.37
CA GLU A 48 13.91 -3.27 11.35
C GLU A 48 13.18 -2.78 10.10
N LEU A 49 13.43 -3.39 8.94
CA LEU A 49 12.70 -3.09 7.72
C LEU A 49 11.20 -3.41 7.85
N ILE A 50 10.85 -4.55 8.46
CA ILE A 50 9.45 -4.91 8.70
C ILE A 50 8.76 -3.88 9.61
N ALA A 51 9.40 -3.52 10.72
CA ALA A 51 8.87 -2.50 11.63
C ALA A 51 8.76 -1.13 10.96
N ALA A 52 9.71 -0.76 10.12
CA ALA A 52 9.68 0.48 9.35
C ALA A 52 8.50 0.52 8.37
N VAL A 53 8.26 -0.58 7.64
CA VAL A 53 7.10 -0.70 6.74
C VAL A 53 5.80 -0.59 7.53
N ASP A 54 5.68 -1.29 8.67
CA ASP A 54 4.47 -1.23 9.50
C ASP A 54 4.17 0.20 10.00
N ASN A 55 5.19 0.86 10.55
CA ASN A 55 5.08 2.25 11.01
C ASN A 55 4.74 3.21 9.86
N TRP A 56 5.37 3.03 8.70
CA TRP A 56 5.09 3.87 7.54
C TRP A 56 3.68 3.66 7.00
N MET A 57 3.18 2.42 6.97
CA MET A 57 1.81 2.11 6.58
C MET A 57 0.79 2.72 7.55
N ASN A 58 1.08 2.72 8.86
CA ASN A 58 0.23 3.40 9.84
C ASN A 58 0.19 4.92 9.56
N PHE A 59 1.35 5.54 9.36
CA PHE A 59 1.43 6.97 9.00
C PHE A 59 0.68 7.28 7.70
N TYR A 60 0.89 6.46 6.65
CA TYR A 60 0.26 6.62 5.36
C TYR A 60 -1.27 6.64 5.49
N ASN A 61 -1.83 5.66 6.20
CA ASN A 61 -3.28 5.52 6.34
C ASN A 61 -3.91 6.55 7.27
N THR A 62 -3.23 6.93 8.35
CA THR A 62 -3.85 7.76 9.41
C THR A 62 -3.53 9.24 9.32
N ARG A 63 -2.36 9.61 8.77
CA ARG A 63 -1.81 10.98 8.87
C ARG A 63 -1.41 11.60 7.54
N ARG A 64 -0.95 10.81 6.56
CA ARG A 64 -0.47 11.34 5.28
C ARG A 64 -1.62 12.00 4.53
N ARG A 65 -1.46 13.27 4.16
CA ARG A 65 -2.49 14.03 3.43
C ARG A 65 -2.32 13.83 1.94
N HIS A 66 -3.41 13.57 1.24
CA HIS A 66 -3.42 13.38 -0.20
C HIS A 66 -4.24 14.50 -0.85
N SER A 67 -3.61 15.27 -1.73
CA SER A 67 -4.27 16.38 -2.44
C SER A 67 -5.46 15.92 -3.27
N THR A 68 -5.42 14.70 -3.79
CA THR A 68 -6.49 14.07 -4.57
C THR A 68 -7.75 13.77 -3.78
N ILE A 69 -7.68 13.69 -2.44
CA ILE A 69 -8.81 13.45 -1.53
C ILE A 69 -9.03 14.62 -0.57
N GLY A 70 -8.76 15.84 -1.02
CA GLY A 70 -9.04 17.05 -0.24
C GLY A 70 -8.11 17.25 0.95
N MET A 71 -6.86 16.79 0.86
CA MET A 71 -5.87 16.85 1.94
C MET A 71 -6.26 16.03 3.19
N LEU A 72 -7.15 15.06 3.02
CA LEU A 72 -7.46 14.07 4.05
C LEU A 72 -6.45 12.92 4.01
N SER A 73 -6.36 12.19 5.12
CA SER A 73 -5.72 10.89 5.14
C SER A 73 -6.65 9.82 4.57
N PRO A 74 -6.11 8.71 4.03
CA PRO A 74 -6.92 7.63 3.49
C PRO A 74 -8.00 7.14 4.45
N HIS A 75 -7.69 7.05 5.75
CA HIS A 75 -8.65 6.64 6.77
C HIS A 75 -9.77 7.67 7.02
N SER A 76 -9.47 8.97 6.89
CA SER A 76 -10.45 10.03 7.13
C SER A 76 -11.32 10.38 5.91
N TYR A 77 -10.98 9.86 4.73
CA TYR A 77 -11.80 10.00 3.52
C TYR A 77 -12.89 8.93 3.40
N GLY A 78 -12.68 7.76 4.02
CA GLY A 78 -13.55 6.58 3.95
C GLY A 78 -14.73 6.59 4.91
#